data_AF-A0A3S4M1L6-F1
#
_entry.id   AF-A0A3S4M1L6-F1
#
_cell.length_a   1.000
_cell.length_b   1.000
_cell.length_c   1.000
_cell.angle_alpha   90.00
_cell.angle_beta   90.00
_cell.angle_gamma   90.00
#
_symmetry.space_group_name_H-M   'P 1'
#
loop_
_entity.id
_entity.type
_entity.pdbx_description
1 polymer ?
#
loop_
_entity_poly.entity_id
_entity_poly.type
_entity_poly.pdbx_seq_one_letter_code
_entity_poly.pdbx_strand_id
1 'polypeptide(L)'
;MLSSFATSFAQTDKLNKLFQDFEKNGGVTSINIKKPMFKLLNTIDVDDAYVGKIKPILNDVDGLKILIIPKITFPDRLKDENLANVKMNEEKTDRVNKALKSLNFNELMSMNSDGTSMKFLAEDEKDNYLENLVFNVDSKEENIIFILNGKMKLSDVNKIINSGETATSSVTSSVRSSLTSDNTSSYLNGDSRNVGEFSKIDASVGVNVTFKQETPRSVKVIADADKLQYVITKVEDGVLKIYVDNKGVRNLRFKNLNINVSAPTINSIKTSSGSVFTAVNPVTENSLAIEAESGSVIKGKFNVKEAAAVEVSSGSVLDVDIKTSKLVLDASSGASINLSGEAASAVVDTSSGASCKADDLKIATAVAESTSGASLSLLVTDKLKVNVSSGASVKLKGNPEVDAKVDKVSGGSFRQIK
;
A
#
# COMPACT_ATOMS: atom_id res chain seq x y z
N MET A 1 23.04 5.53 49.89
CA MET A 1 22.25 6.35 48.93
C MET A 1 23.09 7.12 47.91
N LEU A 2 24.39 7.38 48.12
CA LEU A 2 25.24 8.12 47.16
C LEU A 2 25.70 7.30 45.93
N SER A 3 25.71 5.96 46.00
CA SER A 3 26.18 5.11 44.90
C SER A 3 25.18 4.94 43.75
N SER A 4 23.87 4.92 44.03
CA SER A 4 22.83 4.71 43.01
C SER A 4 22.61 5.93 42.11
N PHE A 5 22.89 7.14 42.60
CA PHE A 5 22.82 8.36 41.78
C PHE A 5 24.01 8.46 40.83
N ALA A 6 25.22 8.07 41.27
CA ALA A 6 26.41 8.12 40.41
C ALA A 6 26.37 7.12 39.24
N THR A 7 25.71 5.97 39.41
CA THR A 7 25.55 4.96 38.35
C THR A 7 24.54 5.38 37.28
N SER A 8 23.44 6.04 37.69
CA SER A 8 22.37 6.47 36.79
C SER A 8 22.82 7.53 35.78
N PHE A 9 23.55 8.55 36.24
CA PHE A 9 24.15 9.56 35.36
C PHE A 9 25.16 8.94 34.38
N ALA A 10 25.95 7.96 34.83
CA ALA A 10 26.97 7.32 34.02
C ALA A 10 26.37 6.45 32.89
N GLN A 11 25.22 5.81 33.11
CA GLN A 11 24.53 5.00 32.10
C GLN A 11 23.84 5.87 31.05
N THR A 12 23.17 6.95 31.48
CA THR A 12 22.60 7.95 30.57
C THR A 12 23.67 8.61 29.69
N ASP A 13 24.86 8.90 30.23
CA ASP A 13 25.97 9.44 29.44
C ASP A 13 26.55 8.44 28.44
N LYS A 14 26.63 7.15 28.79
CA LYS A 14 27.02 6.10 27.84
C LYS A 14 26.01 5.95 26.71
N LEU A 15 24.73 6.07 27.02
CA LEU A 15 23.63 6.04 26.06
C LEU A 15 23.68 7.23 25.09
N ASN A 16 23.98 8.42 25.61
CA ASN A 16 24.20 9.61 24.81
C ASN A 16 25.44 9.49 23.91
N LYS A 17 26.54 8.93 24.43
CA LYS A 17 27.75 8.66 23.66
C LYS A 17 27.50 7.64 22.56
N LEU A 18 26.68 6.62 22.80
CA LEU A 18 26.27 5.66 21.79
C LEU A 18 25.61 6.35 20.59
N PHE A 19 24.65 7.23 20.85
CA PHE A 19 23.98 8.00 19.79
C PHE A 19 24.95 8.90 19.02
N GLN A 20 25.78 9.64 19.73
CA GLN A 20 26.78 10.52 19.10
C GLN A 20 27.79 9.74 18.26
N ASP A 21 28.18 8.54 18.68
CA ASP A 21 29.09 7.68 17.94
C ASP A 21 28.47 7.24 16.60
N PHE A 22 27.19 6.87 16.59
CA PHE A 22 26.50 6.56 15.34
C PHE A 22 26.26 7.80 14.45
N GLU A 23 25.90 8.94 15.04
CA GLU A 23 25.73 10.20 14.29
C GLU A 23 27.02 10.64 13.58
N LYS A 24 28.17 10.54 14.25
CA LYS A 24 29.47 10.96 13.70
C LYS A 24 29.94 10.13 12.51
N ASN A 25 29.54 8.87 12.45
CA ASN A 25 30.00 7.94 11.42
C ASN A 25 29.14 7.96 10.14
N GLY A 26 28.11 8.82 10.09
CA GLY A 26 27.28 9.04 8.90
C GLY A 26 26.38 7.86 8.54
N GLY A 27 25.43 8.08 7.62
CA GLY A 27 24.57 7.01 7.09
C GLY A 27 23.50 6.48 8.06
N VAL A 28 23.11 7.29 9.05
CA VAL A 28 22.03 7.02 10.01
C VAL A 28 21.07 8.21 10.06
N THR A 29 19.82 7.95 10.44
CA THR A 29 18.86 9.02 10.77
C THR A 29 18.76 9.10 12.29
N SER A 30 19.00 10.27 12.86
CA SER A 30 18.88 10.52 14.30
C SER A 30 17.84 11.60 14.56
N ILE A 31 16.90 11.32 15.46
CA ILE A 31 15.89 12.27 15.93
C ILE A 31 16.07 12.41 17.43
N ASN A 32 16.10 13.65 17.92
CA ASN A 32 16.28 13.94 19.34
C ASN A 32 15.27 15.00 19.79
N ILE A 33 14.26 14.54 20.53
CA ILE A 33 13.20 15.37 21.09
C ILE A 33 13.51 15.61 22.57
N LYS A 34 13.61 16.86 22.97
CA LYS A 34 13.92 17.27 24.36
C LYS A 34 12.65 17.63 25.13
N LYS A 35 12.73 17.60 26.47
CA LYS A 35 11.66 17.97 27.41
C LYS A 35 10.82 19.21 27.05
N PRO A 36 11.38 20.35 26.58
CA PRO A 36 10.56 21.50 26.21
C PRO A 36 9.56 21.21 25.09
N MET A 37 9.91 20.34 24.14
CA MET A 37 9.00 19.94 23.05
C MET A 37 7.86 19.06 23.58
N PHE A 38 8.13 18.16 24.53
CA PHE A 38 7.09 17.35 25.18
C PHE A 38 6.07 18.21 25.94
N LYS A 39 6.54 19.26 26.62
CA LYS A 39 5.66 20.24 27.26
C LYS A 39 4.77 20.94 26.24
N LEU A 40 5.31 21.32 25.09
CA LEU A 40 4.52 21.93 24.00
C LEU A 40 3.49 20.94 23.46
N LEU A 41 3.89 19.70 23.18
CA LEU A 41 2.98 18.65 22.68
C LEU A 41 1.84 18.35 23.67
N ASN A 42 2.08 18.45 24.98
CA ASN A 42 1.03 18.28 25.99
C ASN A 42 0.02 19.44 26.01
N THR A 43 0.39 20.62 25.50
CA THR A 43 -0.53 21.77 25.37
C THR A 43 -1.35 21.78 24.08
N ILE A 44 -1.04 20.90 23.13
CA ILE A 44 -1.82 20.79 21.90
C ILE A 44 -3.05 19.92 22.20
N ASP A 45 -4.23 20.49 22.05
CA ASP A 45 -5.48 19.76 22.17
C ASP A 45 -5.73 19.01 20.86
N VAL A 46 -5.46 17.70 20.87
CA VAL A 46 -5.68 16.82 19.73
C VAL A 46 -6.83 15.90 20.13
N ASP A 47 -7.97 16.01 19.43
CA ASP A 47 -9.13 15.11 19.51
C ASP A 47 -8.79 13.72 18.91
N ASP A 48 -7.74 13.10 19.45
CA ASP A 48 -7.27 11.80 19.01
C ASP A 48 -7.20 10.85 20.21
N ALA A 49 -7.96 9.75 20.11
CA ALA A 49 -8.06 8.70 21.11
C ALA A 49 -6.69 8.04 21.42
N TYR A 50 -5.69 8.21 20.58
CA TYR A 50 -4.32 7.75 20.79
C TYR A 50 -3.45 8.78 21.52
N VAL A 51 -3.60 10.08 21.22
CA VAL A 51 -2.87 11.16 21.90
C VAL A 51 -3.26 11.20 23.38
N GLY A 52 -4.54 11.02 23.69
CA GLY A 52 -5.02 10.87 25.07
C GLY A 52 -4.37 9.74 25.85
N LYS A 53 -3.94 8.66 25.17
CA LYS A 53 -3.30 7.48 25.80
C LYS A 53 -1.81 7.67 26.07
N ILE A 54 -1.11 8.49 25.27
CA ILE A 54 0.32 8.78 25.47
C ILE A 54 0.56 10.01 26.37
N LYS A 55 -0.42 10.92 26.50
CA LYS A 55 -0.37 12.11 27.37
C LYS A 55 0.17 11.87 28.78
N PRO A 56 -0.18 10.77 29.50
CA PRO A 56 0.34 10.53 30.85
C PRO A 56 1.87 10.41 30.89
N ILE A 57 2.48 9.82 29.85
CA ILE A 57 3.93 9.58 29.79
C ILE A 57 4.66 10.79 29.24
N LEU A 58 4.03 11.64 28.41
CA LEU A 58 4.67 12.87 27.90
C LEU A 58 5.16 13.80 29.02
N ASN A 59 4.56 13.73 30.21
CA ASN A 59 4.98 14.52 31.38
C ASN A 59 6.18 13.92 32.12
N ASP A 60 6.34 12.61 32.07
CA ASP A 60 7.34 11.83 32.81
C ASP A 60 8.63 11.59 32.00
N VAL A 61 8.61 11.97 30.71
CA VAL A 61 9.71 11.83 29.77
C VAL A 61 10.57 13.10 29.74
N ASP A 62 11.86 12.93 29.94
CA ASP A 62 12.88 13.98 29.83
C ASP A 62 13.39 14.15 28.39
N GLY A 63 13.30 13.09 27.59
CA GLY A 63 13.68 13.12 26.18
C GLY A 63 13.36 11.83 25.45
N LEU A 64 13.20 11.93 24.13
CA LEU A 64 13.11 10.81 23.22
C LEU A 64 14.23 10.92 22.21
N LYS A 65 14.95 9.82 21.99
CA LYS A 65 15.90 9.69 20.90
C LYS A 65 15.57 8.50 20.05
N ILE A 66 15.76 8.66 18.75
CA ILE A 66 15.52 7.62 17.76
C ILE A 66 16.72 7.57 16.85
N LEU A 67 17.25 6.37 16.66
CA LEU A 67 18.31 6.10 15.71
C LEU A 67 17.82 5.05 14.72
N ILE A 68 17.88 5.37 13.43
CA ILE A 68 17.55 4.45 12.34
C ILE A 68 18.83 4.20 11.56
N ILE A 69 19.22 2.92 11.51
CA ILE A 69 20.42 2.46 10.82
C ILE A 69 19.97 1.58 9.65
N PRO A 70 19.99 2.11 8.41
CA PRO A 70 19.58 1.34 7.24
C PRO A 70 20.58 0.23 6.92
N LYS A 71 20.03 -0.91 6.48
CA LYS A 71 20.76 -2.08 5.95
C LYS A 71 20.52 -2.17 4.44
N ILE A 72 21.57 -2.52 3.70
CA ILE A 72 21.50 -2.68 2.25
C ILE A 72 20.91 -4.06 1.94
N THR A 73 19.78 -4.13 1.23
CA THR A 73 19.13 -5.39 0.87
C THR A 73 19.28 -5.70 -0.61
N PHE A 74 19.48 -6.98 -0.95
CA PHE A 74 19.58 -7.46 -2.34
C PHE A 74 18.56 -8.58 -2.61
N PRO A 75 18.03 -8.67 -3.85
CA PRO A 75 17.31 -9.86 -4.30
C PRO A 75 18.19 -11.11 -4.17
N ASP A 76 17.58 -12.28 -3.93
CA ASP A 76 18.32 -13.52 -3.64
C ASP A 76 19.39 -13.86 -4.68
N ARG A 77 19.10 -13.64 -5.97
CA ARG A 77 20.03 -13.88 -7.09
C ARG A 77 21.30 -13.03 -7.07
N LEU A 78 21.34 -11.94 -6.30
CA LEU A 78 22.46 -10.99 -6.23
C LEU A 78 23.16 -11.00 -4.86
N LYS A 79 22.73 -11.85 -3.92
CA LYS A 79 23.33 -11.87 -2.57
C LYS A 79 24.79 -12.31 -2.61
N ASP A 80 25.12 -13.33 -3.40
CA ASP A 80 26.47 -13.88 -3.51
C ASP A 80 27.45 -12.87 -4.15
N GLU A 81 26.97 -12.05 -5.08
CA GLU A 81 27.75 -10.98 -5.70
C GLU A 81 27.97 -9.77 -4.77
N ASN A 82 27.19 -9.66 -3.68
CA ASN A 82 27.18 -8.51 -2.77
C ASN A 82 27.54 -8.87 -1.32
N LEU A 83 28.27 -9.96 -1.11
CA LEU A 83 28.70 -10.45 0.22
C LEU A 83 29.33 -9.37 1.10
N ALA A 84 30.10 -8.44 0.53
CA ALA A 84 30.72 -7.35 1.27
C ALA A 84 29.69 -6.39 1.91
N ASN A 85 28.61 -6.09 1.19
CA ASN A 85 27.53 -5.23 1.68
C ASN A 85 26.68 -5.95 2.74
N VAL A 86 26.44 -7.25 2.54
CA VAL A 86 25.76 -8.09 3.53
C VAL A 86 26.56 -8.14 4.83
N LYS A 87 27.88 -8.38 4.74
CA LYS A 87 28.78 -8.36 5.90
C LYS A 87 28.80 -7.00 6.60
N MET A 88 28.77 -5.90 5.85
CA MET A 88 28.69 -4.56 6.44
C MET A 88 27.39 -4.35 7.25
N ASN A 89 26.26 -4.94 6.83
CA ASN A 89 25.03 -4.89 7.62
C ASN A 89 25.15 -5.67 8.93
N GLU A 90 25.80 -6.84 8.90
CA GLU A 90 26.09 -7.64 10.09
C GLU A 90 27.00 -6.88 11.04
N GLU A 91 28.07 -6.26 10.55
CA GLU A 91 29.00 -5.45 11.35
C GLU A 91 28.30 -4.27 12.03
N LYS A 92 27.38 -3.58 11.33
CA LYS A 92 26.54 -2.53 11.93
C LYS A 92 25.66 -3.08 13.05
N THR A 93 25.04 -4.22 12.82
CA THR A 93 24.16 -4.90 13.80
C THR A 93 24.95 -5.31 15.04
N ASP A 94 26.14 -5.87 14.85
CA ASP A 94 27.03 -6.28 15.93
C ASP A 94 27.52 -5.09 16.74
N ARG A 95 27.83 -3.97 16.07
CA ARG A 95 28.20 -2.72 16.74
C ARG A 95 27.09 -2.23 17.65
N VAL A 96 25.84 -2.24 17.19
CA VAL A 96 24.66 -1.89 18.00
C VAL A 96 24.55 -2.84 19.20
N ASN A 97 24.56 -4.15 18.95
CA ASN A 97 24.41 -5.15 20.00
C ASN A 97 25.51 -5.04 21.08
N LYS A 98 26.76 -4.82 20.66
CA LYS A 98 27.89 -4.63 21.56
C LYS A 98 27.72 -3.37 22.41
N ALA A 99 27.28 -2.28 21.79
CA ALA A 99 27.05 -1.05 22.52
C ALA A 99 25.89 -1.18 23.51
N LEU A 100 24.77 -1.78 23.12
CA LEU A 100 23.64 -2.01 24.02
C LEU A 100 24.03 -2.90 25.21
N LYS A 101 24.80 -3.96 24.98
CA LYS A 101 25.34 -4.81 26.05
C LYS A 101 26.23 -4.04 27.03
N SER A 102 26.97 -3.03 26.55
CA SER A 102 27.86 -2.23 27.41
C SER A 102 27.14 -1.29 28.39
N LEU A 103 25.84 -1.08 28.18
CA LEU A 103 25.00 -0.22 29.02
C LEU A 103 24.56 -0.90 30.32
N ASN A 104 24.63 -2.23 30.40
CA ASN A 104 24.17 -3.05 31.53
C ASN A 104 22.70 -2.79 31.90
N PHE A 105 21.82 -2.66 30.90
CA PHE A 105 20.38 -2.53 31.13
C PHE A 105 19.76 -3.90 31.38
N ASN A 106 18.68 -3.93 32.16
CA ASN A 106 17.87 -5.11 32.37
C ASN A 106 17.02 -5.37 31.13
N GLU A 107 17.11 -6.59 30.57
CA GLU A 107 16.24 -7.01 29.48
C GLU A 107 14.88 -7.41 30.06
N LEU A 108 13.87 -6.60 29.76
CA LEU A 108 12.49 -6.81 30.21
C LEU A 108 11.73 -7.74 29.28
N MET A 109 12.02 -7.67 27.97
CA MET A 109 11.40 -8.49 26.95
C MET A 109 12.33 -8.64 25.76
N SER A 110 12.32 -9.83 25.16
CA SER A 110 12.81 -10.03 23.80
C SER A 110 11.85 -10.89 22.99
N MET A 111 11.80 -10.61 21.69
CA MET A 111 10.97 -11.31 20.73
C MET A 111 11.76 -11.52 19.44
N ASN A 112 11.58 -12.65 18.78
CA ASN A 112 12.17 -12.91 17.47
C ASN A 112 11.12 -13.59 16.58
N SER A 113 10.83 -12.98 15.42
CA SER A 113 9.90 -13.51 14.42
C SER A 113 10.34 -13.09 13.02
N ASP A 114 10.36 -14.03 12.08
CA ASP A 114 10.53 -13.79 10.63
C ASP A 114 11.76 -12.95 10.22
N GLY A 115 12.86 -13.08 10.98
CA GLY A 115 14.09 -12.32 10.75
C GLY A 115 14.03 -10.88 11.26
N THR A 116 13.08 -10.60 12.17
CA THR A 116 13.06 -9.39 12.99
C THR A 116 13.22 -9.78 14.46
N SER A 117 14.19 -9.17 15.14
CA SER A 117 14.38 -9.31 16.58
C SER A 117 14.07 -8.00 17.30
N MET A 118 13.41 -8.08 18.44
CA MET A 118 12.99 -6.94 19.23
C MET A 118 13.48 -7.13 20.66
N LYS A 119 13.98 -6.06 21.28
CA LYS A 119 14.43 -6.05 22.68
C LYS A 119 13.91 -4.82 23.38
N PHE A 120 13.32 -5.01 24.55
CA PHE A 120 12.93 -3.96 25.46
C PHE A 120 13.81 -4.02 26.70
N LEU A 121 14.52 -2.94 26.97
CA LEU A 121 15.53 -2.82 28.01
C LEU A 121 15.17 -1.65 28.92
N ALA A 122 15.44 -1.77 30.22
CA ALA A 122 15.34 -0.67 31.18
C ALA A 122 16.63 -0.55 31.99
N GLU A 123 17.01 0.67 32.35
CA GLU A 123 18.20 0.91 33.16
C GLU A 123 18.00 0.37 34.58
N ASP A 124 16.84 0.63 35.16
CA ASP A 124 16.48 0.19 36.50
C ASP A 124 14.97 -0.02 36.62
N GLU A 125 14.58 -0.91 37.53
CA GLU A 125 13.20 -1.15 37.93
C GLU A 125 13.14 -1.05 39.46
N LYS A 126 12.58 0.06 39.97
CA LYS A 126 12.46 0.32 41.41
C LYS A 126 11.12 0.93 41.74
N ASP A 127 10.51 0.43 42.82
CA ASP A 127 9.28 0.99 43.41
C ASP A 127 8.14 1.19 42.41
N ASN A 128 7.96 0.26 41.45
CA ASN A 128 6.94 0.31 40.40
C ASN A 128 7.19 1.38 39.32
N TYR A 129 8.43 1.86 39.20
CA TYR A 129 8.91 2.74 38.13
C TYR A 129 10.00 2.08 37.30
N LEU A 130 9.97 2.37 36.00
CA LEU A 130 11.03 2.07 35.06
C LEU A 130 11.80 3.36 34.76
N GLU A 131 13.12 3.29 34.87
CA GLU A 131 14.01 4.40 34.52
C GLU A 131 14.70 4.08 33.19
N ASN A 132 14.72 5.07 32.29
CA ASN A 132 15.38 5.06 30.99
C ASN A 132 15.13 3.77 30.17
N LEU A 133 14.19 3.84 29.24
CA LEU A 133 13.83 2.70 28.40
C LEU A 133 14.60 2.73 27.08
N VAL A 134 15.03 1.55 26.64
CA VAL A 134 15.58 1.34 25.30
C VAL A 134 14.79 0.25 24.60
N PHE A 135 14.28 0.56 23.42
CA PHE A 135 13.60 -0.39 22.57
C PHE A 135 14.36 -0.52 21.25
N ASN A 136 14.95 -1.69 21.02
CA ASN A 136 15.73 -2.02 19.83
C ASN A 136 14.95 -2.97 18.95
N VAL A 137 14.82 -2.64 17.67
CA VAL A 137 14.18 -3.47 16.64
C VAL A 137 15.19 -3.69 15.53
N ASP A 138 15.63 -4.93 15.37
CA ASP A 138 16.57 -5.34 14.34
C ASP A 138 15.85 -6.14 13.27
N SER A 139 15.77 -5.62 12.04
CA SER A 139 15.11 -6.27 10.91
C SER A 139 16.08 -6.53 9.76
N LYS A 140 15.58 -7.07 8.65
CA LYS A 140 16.36 -7.26 7.42
C LYS A 140 16.72 -5.93 6.74
N GLU A 141 15.84 -4.93 6.83
CA GLU A 141 15.99 -3.65 6.13
C GLU A 141 16.71 -2.60 6.96
N GLU A 142 16.61 -2.65 8.28
CA GLU A 142 17.17 -1.64 9.18
C GLU A 142 17.24 -2.12 10.64
N ASN A 143 18.04 -1.41 11.42
CA ASN A 143 18.04 -1.48 12.88
C ASN A 143 17.52 -0.14 13.43
N ILE A 144 16.47 -0.18 14.26
CA ILE A 144 15.86 0.98 14.88
C ILE A 144 16.04 0.92 16.39
N ILE A 145 16.54 2.00 16.97
CA ILE A 145 16.74 2.13 18.41
C ILE A 145 15.95 3.33 18.90
N PHE A 146 15.00 3.06 19.78
CA PHE A 146 14.22 4.04 20.51
C PHE A 146 14.75 4.16 21.93
N ILE A 147 14.93 5.38 22.39
CA ILE A 147 15.38 5.67 23.74
C ILE A 147 14.44 6.67 24.35
N LEU A 148 13.86 6.29 25.48
CA LEU A 148 12.98 7.14 26.24
C LEU A 148 13.63 7.43 27.59
N ASN A 149 14.16 8.64 27.73
CA ASN A 149 14.79 9.09 28.97
C ASN A 149 13.73 9.61 29.93
N GLY A 150 13.84 9.24 31.20
CA GLY A 150 12.93 9.66 32.25
C GLY A 150 12.56 8.52 33.20
N LYS A 151 11.70 8.85 34.16
CA LYS A 151 11.22 7.94 35.19
C LYS A 151 9.73 7.75 35.02
N MET A 152 9.31 6.57 34.56
CA MET A 152 7.94 6.30 34.14
C MET A 152 7.31 5.25 35.05
N LYS A 153 6.04 5.43 35.40
CA LYS A 153 5.31 4.41 36.15
C LYS A 153 5.09 3.17 35.27
N LEU A 154 5.33 1.99 35.82
CA LEU A 154 5.10 0.72 35.13
C LEU A 154 3.66 0.59 34.63
N SER A 155 2.68 1.08 35.40
CA SER A 155 1.27 1.10 35.00
C SER A 155 0.99 1.92 33.75
N ASP A 156 1.73 3.00 33.52
CA ASP A 156 1.54 3.83 32.34
C ASP A 156 2.27 3.22 31.15
N VAL A 157 3.48 2.66 31.35
CA VAL A 157 4.20 1.91 30.31
C VAL A 157 3.36 0.70 29.83
N ASN A 158 2.71 -0.02 30.75
CA ASN A 158 1.81 -1.12 30.39
C ASN A 158 0.60 -0.68 29.56
N LYS A 159 0.11 0.56 29.71
CA LYS A 159 -0.97 1.07 28.84
C LYS A 159 -0.50 1.28 27.41
N ILE A 160 0.78 1.60 27.20
CA ILE A 160 1.36 1.63 25.84
C ILE A 160 1.43 0.22 25.29
N ILE A 161 2.00 -0.72 26.05
CA ILE A 161 2.23 -2.10 25.60
C ILE A 161 0.90 -2.85 25.33
N ASN A 162 -0.07 -2.73 26.23
CA ASN A 162 -1.36 -3.45 26.16
C ASN A 162 -2.41 -2.73 25.31
N SER A 163 -2.14 -1.51 24.82
CA SER A 163 -3.02 -0.87 23.83
C SER A 163 -2.99 -1.54 22.45
N GLY A 164 -2.16 -2.57 22.28
CA GLY A 164 -2.01 -3.39 21.08
C GLY A 164 -2.67 -4.78 21.12
N GLU A 165 -3.55 -5.09 22.08
CA GLU A 165 -4.34 -6.34 22.02
C GLU A 165 -5.47 -6.27 20.97
N THR A 166 -5.08 -6.11 19.70
CA THR A 166 -5.72 -6.77 18.56
C THR A 166 -4.67 -6.85 17.45
N ALA A 167 -4.29 -8.09 17.08
CA ALA A 167 -3.39 -8.46 15.99
C ALA A 167 -1.90 -8.05 16.12
N THR A 168 -1.08 -9.06 16.45
CA THR A 168 0.38 -9.10 16.29
C THR A 168 0.77 -8.93 14.82
N SER A 169 0.90 -7.69 14.33
CA SER A 169 1.64 -7.29 13.10
C SER A 169 1.58 -5.77 12.89
N SER A 170 2.11 -4.94 13.81
CA SER A 170 2.10 -3.47 13.55
C SER A 170 3.03 -2.59 14.39
N VAL A 171 3.92 -3.15 15.23
CA VAL A 171 4.77 -2.32 16.10
C VAL A 171 5.86 -1.58 15.31
N THR A 172 6.26 -2.04 14.12
CA THR A 172 7.20 -1.34 13.24
C THR A 172 6.56 -0.24 12.39
N SER A 173 5.25 -0.31 12.15
CA SER A 173 4.52 0.60 11.25
C SER A 173 4.06 1.88 11.95
N SER A 174 3.63 1.78 13.21
CA SER A 174 3.07 2.90 13.97
C SER A 174 4.13 3.90 14.43
N VAL A 175 5.33 3.42 14.80
CA VAL A 175 6.40 4.30 15.29
C VAL A 175 7.13 5.04 14.17
N ARG A 176 7.15 4.51 12.94
CA ARG A 176 7.66 5.22 11.75
C ARG A 176 6.76 6.39 11.33
N SER A 177 5.44 6.25 11.43
CA SER A 177 4.48 7.26 10.91
C SER A 177 4.48 8.59 11.66
N SER A 178 4.86 8.60 12.95
CA SER A 178 4.77 9.81 13.79
C SER A 178 6.08 10.60 13.92
N LEU A 179 7.21 10.07 13.41
CA LEU A 179 8.54 10.59 13.75
C LEU A 179 9.42 10.97 12.54
N THR A 180 9.03 10.64 11.30
CA THR A 180 9.79 11.05 10.09
C THR A 180 9.17 12.22 9.32
N SER A 181 8.25 12.99 9.92
CA SER A 181 7.91 14.32 9.40
C SER A 181 9.00 15.30 9.83
N ASP A 182 10.09 15.33 9.07
CA ASP A 182 10.78 16.55 8.63
C ASP A 182 12.23 16.26 8.21
N ASN A 183 12.58 16.72 7.01
CA ASN A 183 13.93 16.82 6.46
C ASN A 183 14.75 15.53 6.33
N THR A 184 14.41 14.71 5.34
CA THR A 184 15.43 14.11 4.47
C THR A 184 14.94 14.10 3.03
N SER A 185 15.78 14.66 2.17
CA SER A 185 15.55 14.88 0.75
C SER A 185 15.12 13.60 0.02
N SER A 186 14.02 13.73 -0.73
CA SER A 186 13.78 13.19 -2.09
C SER A 186 14.86 12.19 -2.52
N TYR A 187 14.64 10.89 -2.49
CA TYR A 187 14.04 10.11 -3.58
C TYR A 187 13.50 8.74 -3.07
N LEU A 188 13.14 8.64 -1.78
CA LEU A 188 12.70 7.37 -1.14
C LEU A 188 11.38 7.47 -0.35
N ASN A 189 10.69 8.61 -0.41
CA ASN A 189 9.57 8.95 0.48
C ASN A 189 8.22 8.49 -0.06
N GLY A 190 7.70 7.41 0.51
CA GLY A 190 6.27 7.12 0.48
C GLY A 190 5.72 7.08 1.90
N ASP A 191 4.59 7.73 2.13
CA ASP A 191 3.86 7.79 3.38
C ASP A 191 3.02 6.51 3.56
N SER A 192 3.34 5.70 4.56
CA SER A 192 2.58 4.49 4.87
C SER A 192 1.28 4.87 5.57
N ARG A 193 0.16 4.47 4.99
CA ARG A 193 -1.18 4.80 5.48
C ARG A 193 -1.73 3.63 6.28
N ASN A 194 -2.09 3.88 7.54
CA ASN A 194 -2.85 2.91 8.31
C ASN A 194 -4.32 3.00 7.89
N VAL A 195 -4.81 1.96 7.21
CA VAL A 195 -6.18 1.88 6.72
C VAL A 195 -6.83 0.61 7.26
N GLY A 196 -8.15 0.66 7.45
CA GLY A 196 -8.93 -0.51 7.86
C GLY A 196 -8.93 -1.63 6.81
N GLU A 197 -9.66 -2.70 7.10
CA GLU A 197 -9.85 -3.79 6.15
C GLU A 197 -10.67 -3.34 4.94
N PHE A 198 -10.23 -3.70 3.74
CA PHE A 198 -10.99 -3.47 2.51
C PHE A 198 -11.01 -4.73 1.64
N SER A 199 -11.98 -4.82 0.77
CA SER A 199 -11.97 -5.79 -0.34
C SER A 199 -12.24 -5.10 -1.66
N LYS A 200 -12.43 -3.78 -1.65
CA LYS A 200 -12.78 -2.97 -2.82
C LYS A 200 -11.84 -1.77 -2.88
N ILE A 201 -11.47 -1.36 -4.08
CA ILE A 201 -10.68 -0.14 -4.30
C ILE A 201 -11.50 0.81 -5.17
N ASP A 202 -11.57 2.07 -4.76
CA ASP A 202 -12.14 3.18 -5.51
C ASP A 202 -11.05 4.26 -5.65
N ALA A 203 -10.47 4.36 -6.84
CA ALA A 203 -9.42 5.30 -7.16
C ALA A 203 -9.98 6.42 -8.03
N SER A 204 -9.73 7.68 -7.67
CA SER A 204 -10.24 8.82 -8.44
C SER A 204 -9.31 10.04 -8.41
N VAL A 205 -9.57 10.98 -9.31
CA VAL A 205 -8.89 12.29 -9.38
C VAL A 205 -7.38 12.16 -9.61
N GLY A 206 -7.00 11.58 -10.76
CA GLY A 206 -5.62 11.60 -11.28
C GLY A 206 -4.58 10.82 -10.47
N VAL A 207 -5.02 9.94 -9.56
CA VAL A 207 -4.12 9.07 -8.78
C VAL A 207 -3.63 7.88 -9.61
N ASN A 208 -2.39 7.45 -9.39
CA ASN A 208 -1.86 6.21 -9.98
C ASN A 208 -1.73 5.14 -8.89
N VAL A 209 -2.54 4.08 -8.97
CA VAL A 209 -2.56 2.97 -8.02
C VAL A 209 -1.84 1.76 -8.60
N THR A 210 -0.83 1.29 -7.88
CA THR A 210 -0.11 0.05 -8.17
C THR A 210 -0.55 -1.00 -7.17
N PHE A 211 -1.33 -1.99 -7.62
CA PHE A 211 -1.88 -3.03 -6.77
C PHE A 211 -1.08 -4.33 -6.86
N LYS A 212 -0.81 -4.95 -5.71
CA LYS A 212 -0.22 -6.29 -5.61
C LYS A 212 -1.08 -7.16 -4.70
N GLN A 213 -1.57 -8.29 -5.20
CA GLN A 213 -2.29 -9.24 -4.36
C GLN A 213 -1.27 -9.99 -3.50
N GLU A 214 -1.16 -9.63 -2.23
CA GLU A 214 -0.24 -10.24 -1.27
C GLU A 214 -0.61 -9.92 0.20
N THR A 215 0.05 -10.63 1.11
CA THR A 215 0.05 -10.35 2.55
C THR A 215 1.41 -9.83 2.99
N PRO A 216 1.48 -8.84 3.88
CA PRO A 216 0.38 -8.20 4.60
C PRO A 216 -0.33 -7.12 3.76
N ARG A 217 -1.51 -6.71 4.22
CA ARG A 217 -2.23 -5.56 3.68
C ARG A 217 -1.44 -4.27 3.94
N SER A 218 -1.29 -3.43 2.92
CA SER A 218 -0.51 -2.19 3.05
C SER A 218 -0.99 -1.15 2.05
N VAL A 219 -0.92 0.13 2.44
CA VAL A 219 -1.12 1.26 1.54
C VAL A 219 0.05 2.22 1.74
N LYS A 220 0.77 2.55 0.67
CA LYS A 220 1.91 3.46 0.70
C LYS A 220 1.77 4.52 -0.39
N VAL A 221 1.71 5.79 0.01
CA VAL A 221 1.52 6.94 -0.87
C VAL A 221 2.87 7.59 -1.17
N ILE A 222 3.34 7.49 -2.40
CA ILE A 222 4.54 8.16 -2.90
C ILE A 222 4.10 9.41 -3.67
N ALA A 223 4.25 10.57 -3.05
CA ALA A 223 3.93 11.84 -3.68
C ALA A 223 4.95 12.92 -3.29
N ASP A 224 4.83 14.11 -3.89
CA ASP A 224 5.62 15.27 -3.47
C ASP A 224 5.38 15.54 -1.97
N ALA A 225 6.45 15.73 -1.19
CA ALA A 225 6.39 15.79 0.27
C ALA A 225 5.43 16.88 0.79
N ASP A 226 5.40 18.05 0.12
CA ASP A 226 4.52 19.18 0.43
C ASP A 226 3.05 18.93 0.07
N LYS A 227 2.75 17.87 -0.69
CA LYS A 227 1.43 17.58 -1.24
C LYS A 227 0.82 16.26 -0.75
N LEU A 228 1.52 15.49 0.08
CA LEU A 228 1.00 14.26 0.68
C LEU A 228 -0.34 14.49 1.41
N GLN A 229 -0.53 15.65 2.02
CA GLN A 229 -1.75 16.02 2.76
C GLN A 229 -3.01 16.17 1.89
N TYR A 230 -2.85 16.25 0.57
CA TYR A 230 -3.96 16.32 -0.39
C TYR A 230 -4.34 14.95 -0.92
N VAL A 231 -3.54 13.91 -0.67
CA VAL A 231 -3.85 12.54 -1.08
C VAL A 231 -4.60 11.85 0.05
N ILE A 232 -5.89 11.61 -0.16
CA ILE A 232 -6.78 10.97 0.79
C ILE A 232 -6.79 9.46 0.55
N THR A 233 -6.57 8.71 1.62
CA THR A 233 -6.69 7.25 1.65
C THR A 233 -7.52 6.88 2.87
N LYS A 234 -8.77 6.48 2.65
CA LYS A 234 -9.69 6.10 3.73
C LYS A 234 -10.50 4.88 3.35
N VAL A 235 -10.91 4.11 4.35
CA VAL A 235 -11.78 2.95 4.15
C VAL A 235 -13.17 3.30 4.65
N GLU A 236 -14.17 3.15 3.78
CA GLU A 236 -15.59 3.33 4.09
C GLU A 236 -16.33 2.10 3.55
N ASP A 237 -17.09 1.40 4.39
CA ASP A 237 -17.87 0.20 4.03
C ASP A 237 -17.06 -0.89 3.29
N GLY A 238 -15.81 -1.10 3.70
CA GLY A 238 -14.89 -2.07 3.08
C GLY A 238 -14.33 -1.64 1.72
N VAL A 239 -14.53 -0.37 1.33
CA VAL A 239 -13.96 0.25 0.13
C VAL A 239 -12.82 1.17 0.51
N LEU A 240 -11.61 0.89 0.02
CA LEU A 240 -10.50 1.83 0.08
C LEU A 240 -10.68 2.91 -0.99
N LYS A 241 -11.03 4.11 -0.55
CA LYS A 241 -11.12 5.32 -1.37
C LYS A 241 -9.77 6.01 -1.43
N ILE A 242 -9.26 6.22 -2.64
CA ILE A 242 -7.97 6.86 -2.93
C ILE A 242 -8.22 8.02 -3.90
N TYR A 243 -8.04 9.25 -3.45
CA TYR A 243 -8.28 10.42 -4.30
C TYR A 243 -7.49 11.65 -3.87
N VAL A 244 -7.37 12.62 -4.77
CA VAL A 244 -6.82 13.93 -4.45
C VAL A 244 -7.95 14.87 -4.02
N ASP A 245 -7.84 15.40 -2.81
CA ASP A 245 -8.65 16.52 -2.33
C ASP A 245 -7.80 17.80 -2.39
N ASN A 246 -8.22 18.75 -3.24
CA ASN A 246 -7.47 20.00 -3.41
C ASN A 246 -7.63 20.97 -2.23
N LYS A 247 -8.56 20.73 -1.30
CA LYS A 247 -8.84 21.60 -0.13
C LYS A 247 -8.92 23.09 -0.49
N GLY A 248 -9.45 23.41 -1.67
CA GLY A 248 -9.59 24.79 -2.18
C GLY A 248 -8.34 25.39 -2.85
N VAL A 249 -7.22 24.65 -2.94
CA VAL A 249 -6.01 25.09 -3.64
C VAL A 249 -6.21 25.01 -5.15
N ARG A 250 -6.07 26.15 -5.84
CA ARG A 250 -6.13 26.22 -7.30
C ARG A 250 -4.84 25.69 -7.93
N ASN A 251 -4.96 25.02 -9.07
CA ASN A 251 -3.84 24.50 -9.87
C ASN A 251 -2.91 23.54 -9.10
N LEU A 252 -3.45 22.74 -8.18
CA LEU A 252 -2.70 21.69 -7.52
C LEU A 252 -2.19 20.69 -8.56
N ARG A 253 -0.87 20.57 -8.69
CA ARG A 253 -0.20 19.64 -9.61
C ARG A 253 0.84 18.84 -8.84
N PHE A 254 0.84 17.54 -9.09
CA PHE A 254 1.83 16.62 -8.56
C PHE A 254 2.91 16.39 -9.60
N LYS A 255 4.18 16.43 -9.22
CA LYS A 255 5.26 15.92 -10.08
C LYS A 255 5.27 14.40 -10.03
N ASN A 256 5.10 13.84 -8.83
CA ASN A 256 4.96 12.41 -8.62
C ASN A 256 3.71 12.13 -7.77
N LEU A 257 2.91 11.15 -8.19
CA LEU A 257 1.76 10.64 -7.43
C LEU A 257 1.56 9.16 -7.78
N ASN A 258 2.03 8.29 -6.89
CA ASN A 258 1.87 6.84 -6.99
C ASN A 258 1.44 6.28 -5.63
N ILE A 259 0.47 5.38 -5.62
CA ILE A 259 -0.03 4.73 -4.42
C ILE A 259 0.16 3.23 -4.60
N ASN A 260 1.06 2.65 -3.82
CA ASN A 260 1.25 1.21 -3.76
C ASN A 260 0.25 0.61 -2.78
N VAL A 261 -0.52 -0.37 -3.22
CA VAL A 261 -1.53 -1.04 -2.41
C VAL A 261 -1.29 -2.55 -2.45
N SER A 262 -1.26 -3.18 -1.29
CA SER A 262 -1.30 -4.64 -1.16
C SER A 262 -2.50 -5.10 -0.36
N ALA A 263 -3.10 -6.20 -0.78
CA ALA A 263 -4.16 -6.88 -0.05
C ALA A 263 -4.23 -8.36 -0.44
N PRO A 264 -4.66 -9.25 0.47
CA PRO A 264 -4.85 -10.67 0.15
C PRO A 264 -6.00 -10.90 -0.84
N THR A 265 -7.04 -10.06 -0.78
CA THR A 265 -8.27 -10.21 -1.57
C THR A 265 -8.75 -8.86 -2.10
N ILE A 266 -9.33 -8.86 -3.30
CA ILE A 266 -9.99 -7.72 -3.91
C ILE A 266 -11.15 -8.16 -4.81
N ASN A 267 -12.39 -7.87 -4.44
CA ASN A 267 -13.58 -8.25 -5.20
C ASN A 267 -14.16 -7.12 -6.06
N SER A 268 -13.67 -5.88 -5.93
CA SER A 268 -14.10 -4.75 -6.76
C SER A 268 -12.98 -3.75 -7.00
N ILE A 269 -12.84 -3.29 -8.24
CA ILE A 269 -11.91 -2.24 -8.65
C ILE A 269 -12.70 -1.18 -9.41
N LYS A 270 -12.76 0.03 -8.87
CA LYS A 270 -13.38 1.19 -9.51
C LYS A 270 -12.32 2.27 -9.74
N THR A 271 -12.30 2.85 -10.94
CA THR A 271 -11.40 3.94 -11.30
C THR A 271 -12.13 5.06 -12.03
N SER A 272 -11.89 6.31 -11.65
CA SER A 272 -12.54 7.46 -12.26
C SER A 272 -11.65 8.70 -12.38
N SER A 273 -12.09 9.67 -13.19
CA SER A 273 -11.48 11.00 -13.28
C SER A 273 -9.96 10.96 -13.56
N GLY A 274 -9.57 10.24 -14.60
CA GLY A 274 -8.17 10.14 -15.03
C GLY A 274 -7.25 9.35 -14.10
N SER A 275 -7.77 8.61 -13.12
CA SER A 275 -6.96 7.71 -12.29
C SER A 275 -6.49 6.49 -13.09
N VAL A 276 -5.35 5.93 -12.69
CA VAL A 276 -4.79 4.70 -13.29
C VAL A 276 -4.71 3.62 -12.22
N PHE A 277 -5.16 2.41 -12.53
CA PHE A 277 -4.95 1.22 -11.71
C PHE A 277 -4.12 0.19 -12.48
N THR A 278 -3.07 -0.34 -11.85
CA THR A 278 -2.22 -1.38 -12.43
C THR A 278 -2.04 -2.52 -11.44
N ALA A 279 -2.50 -3.72 -11.78
CA ALA A 279 -2.17 -4.93 -11.04
C ALA A 279 -0.80 -5.47 -11.50
N VAL A 280 0.18 -5.55 -10.59
CA VAL A 280 1.55 -5.97 -10.94
C VAL A 280 1.73 -7.49 -10.99
N ASN A 281 0.89 -8.23 -10.27
CA ASN A 281 0.83 -9.69 -10.30
C ASN A 281 -0.60 -10.16 -10.64
N PRO A 282 -0.77 -11.41 -11.11
CA PRO A 282 -2.09 -11.95 -11.39
C PRO A 282 -2.97 -11.94 -10.14
N VAL A 283 -4.15 -11.31 -10.25
CA VAL A 283 -5.15 -11.26 -9.19
C VAL A 283 -6.05 -12.47 -9.32
N THR A 284 -6.19 -13.26 -8.26
CA THR A 284 -7.00 -14.49 -8.23
C THR A 284 -8.16 -14.35 -7.27
N GLU A 285 -9.38 -14.49 -7.79
CA GLU A 285 -10.62 -14.28 -7.03
C GLU A 285 -11.72 -15.25 -7.47
N ASN A 286 -12.75 -15.43 -6.66
CA ASN A 286 -13.93 -16.18 -7.09
C ASN A 286 -14.82 -15.33 -8.00
N SER A 287 -15.07 -14.07 -7.61
CA SER A 287 -15.84 -13.09 -8.37
C SER A 287 -15.16 -11.72 -8.31
N LEU A 288 -15.23 -10.97 -9.41
CA LEU A 288 -14.57 -9.67 -9.53
C LEU A 288 -15.42 -8.67 -10.32
N ALA A 289 -15.61 -7.48 -9.77
CA ALA A 289 -16.20 -6.33 -10.47
C ALA A 289 -15.11 -5.31 -10.86
N ILE A 290 -15.11 -4.85 -12.11
CA ILE A 290 -14.17 -3.86 -12.65
C ILE A 290 -14.97 -2.73 -13.29
N GLU A 291 -14.80 -1.50 -12.81
CA GLU A 291 -15.46 -0.29 -13.31
C GLU A 291 -14.41 0.77 -13.69
N ALA A 292 -14.44 1.25 -14.92
CA ALA A 292 -13.58 2.34 -15.40
C ALA A 292 -14.39 3.44 -16.09
N GLU A 293 -14.43 4.62 -15.50
CA GLU A 293 -15.20 5.76 -16.00
C GLU A 293 -14.37 7.06 -16.07
N SER A 294 -14.86 8.04 -16.84
CA SER A 294 -14.28 9.40 -16.91
C SER A 294 -12.77 9.44 -17.23
N GLY A 295 -12.37 8.75 -18.30
CA GLY A 295 -11.00 8.76 -18.82
C GLY A 295 -9.98 8.03 -17.92
N SER A 296 -10.43 7.14 -17.05
CA SER A 296 -9.54 6.33 -16.21
C SER A 296 -8.91 5.16 -17.00
N VAL A 297 -7.91 4.52 -16.40
CA VAL A 297 -7.20 3.40 -17.02
C VAL A 297 -7.06 2.24 -16.06
N ILE A 298 -7.39 1.02 -16.49
CA ILE A 298 -7.15 -0.21 -15.73
C ILE A 298 -6.29 -1.17 -16.54
N LYS A 299 -5.23 -1.68 -15.91
CA LYS A 299 -4.29 -2.66 -16.48
C LYS A 299 -4.02 -3.81 -15.53
N GLY A 300 -3.92 -5.04 -16.04
CA GLY A 300 -3.55 -6.17 -15.19
C GLY A 300 -3.92 -7.53 -15.75
N LYS A 301 -3.64 -8.55 -14.92
CA LYS A 301 -4.01 -9.94 -15.18
C LYS A 301 -4.95 -10.45 -14.09
N PHE A 302 -6.07 -11.05 -14.47
CA PHE A 302 -7.14 -11.46 -13.56
C PHE A 302 -7.56 -12.91 -13.82
N ASN A 303 -7.42 -13.76 -12.81
CA ASN A 303 -7.88 -15.15 -12.79
C ASN A 303 -9.13 -15.24 -11.91
N VAL A 304 -10.30 -15.15 -12.51
CA VAL A 304 -11.58 -15.12 -11.80
C VAL A 304 -12.28 -16.46 -11.97
N LYS A 305 -12.61 -17.18 -10.89
CA LYS A 305 -13.09 -18.57 -11.04
C LYS A 305 -14.52 -18.65 -11.58
N GLU A 306 -15.41 -17.79 -11.10
CA GLU A 306 -16.85 -17.90 -11.36
C GLU A 306 -17.32 -16.83 -12.35
N ALA A 307 -17.26 -15.56 -11.96
CA ALA A 307 -17.82 -14.47 -12.76
C ALA A 307 -17.01 -13.17 -12.63
N ALA A 308 -16.73 -12.55 -13.77
CA ALA A 308 -16.18 -11.21 -13.87
C ALA A 308 -17.22 -10.27 -14.50
N ALA A 309 -17.53 -9.17 -13.81
CA ALA A 309 -18.37 -8.09 -14.32
C ALA A 309 -17.48 -6.89 -14.63
N VAL A 310 -17.55 -6.38 -15.85
CA VAL A 310 -16.67 -5.34 -16.36
C VAL A 310 -17.51 -4.24 -16.99
N GLU A 311 -17.38 -3.02 -16.51
CA GLU A 311 -18.04 -1.84 -17.05
C GLU A 311 -17.00 -0.76 -17.40
N VAL A 312 -17.02 -0.28 -18.64
CA VAL A 312 -16.06 0.72 -19.13
C VAL A 312 -16.79 1.81 -19.91
N SER A 313 -16.69 3.06 -19.46
CA SER A 313 -17.42 4.16 -20.05
C SER A 313 -16.61 5.46 -20.13
N SER A 314 -17.16 6.44 -20.83
CA SER A 314 -16.68 7.84 -20.87
C SER A 314 -15.19 8.00 -21.21
N GLY A 315 -14.77 7.39 -22.32
CA GLY A 315 -13.40 7.50 -22.83
C GLY A 315 -12.33 6.76 -22.01
N SER A 316 -12.73 5.90 -21.08
CA SER A 316 -11.79 5.12 -20.26
C SER A 316 -11.15 3.98 -21.04
N VAL A 317 -10.00 3.53 -20.56
CA VAL A 317 -9.19 2.48 -21.20
C VAL A 317 -9.07 1.27 -20.29
N LEU A 318 -9.44 0.11 -20.81
CA LEU A 318 -9.22 -1.18 -20.16
C LEU A 318 -8.26 -2.02 -21.00
N ASP A 319 -7.19 -2.52 -20.40
CA ASP A 319 -6.20 -3.37 -21.07
C ASP A 319 -5.81 -4.52 -20.13
N VAL A 320 -6.50 -5.66 -20.26
CA VAL A 320 -6.42 -6.75 -19.28
C VAL A 320 -6.35 -8.14 -19.91
N ASP A 321 -5.57 -9.01 -19.27
CA ASP A 321 -5.58 -10.48 -19.46
C ASP A 321 -6.56 -11.06 -18.44
N ILE A 322 -7.63 -11.71 -18.90
CA ILE A 322 -8.66 -12.25 -18.04
C ILE A 322 -8.91 -13.73 -18.33
N LYS A 323 -8.93 -14.53 -17.26
CA LYS A 323 -9.36 -15.93 -17.28
C LYS A 323 -10.58 -16.09 -16.41
N THR A 324 -11.72 -16.49 -16.97
CA THR A 324 -12.97 -16.65 -16.21
C THR A 324 -13.94 -17.70 -16.74
N SER A 325 -14.84 -18.21 -15.90
CA SER A 325 -15.95 -19.05 -16.38
C SER A 325 -17.04 -18.22 -17.06
N LYS A 326 -17.37 -17.05 -16.48
CA LYS A 326 -18.35 -16.12 -17.04
C LYS A 326 -17.79 -14.70 -17.07
N LEU A 327 -17.87 -14.07 -18.23
CA LEU A 327 -17.56 -12.66 -18.42
C LEU A 327 -18.85 -11.90 -18.75
N VAL A 328 -19.08 -10.78 -18.09
CA VAL A 328 -20.09 -9.79 -18.48
C VAL A 328 -19.34 -8.49 -18.73
N LEU A 329 -19.42 -7.96 -19.94
CA LEU A 329 -18.76 -6.73 -20.36
C LEU A 329 -19.82 -5.73 -20.86
N ASP A 330 -19.84 -4.55 -20.28
CA ASP A 330 -20.59 -3.39 -20.77
C ASP A 330 -19.60 -2.28 -21.12
N ALA A 331 -19.65 -1.81 -22.36
CA ALA A 331 -18.77 -0.77 -22.86
C ALA A 331 -19.55 0.33 -23.60
N SER A 332 -19.39 1.58 -23.17
CA SER A 332 -20.11 2.71 -23.77
C SER A 332 -19.29 4.00 -23.86
N SER A 333 -19.86 5.01 -24.51
CA SER A 333 -19.39 6.40 -24.50
C SER A 333 -17.90 6.57 -24.84
N GLY A 334 -17.47 5.97 -25.96
CA GLY A 334 -16.10 6.09 -26.46
C GLY A 334 -15.03 5.33 -25.66
N ALA A 335 -15.41 4.39 -24.79
CA ALA A 335 -14.47 3.53 -24.10
C ALA A 335 -13.59 2.71 -25.07
N SER A 336 -12.35 2.42 -24.66
CA SER A 336 -11.41 1.59 -25.42
C SER A 336 -10.97 0.38 -24.60
N ILE A 337 -11.34 -0.81 -25.04
CA ILE A 337 -11.14 -2.06 -24.31
C ILE A 337 -10.25 -2.99 -25.15
N ASN A 338 -9.19 -3.53 -24.52
CA ASN A 338 -8.41 -4.65 -25.02
C ASN A 338 -8.48 -5.79 -24.00
N LEU A 339 -8.99 -6.95 -24.43
CA LEU A 339 -9.09 -8.16 -23.63
C LEU A 339 -8.30 -9.30 -24.27
N SER A 340 -7.59 -10.03 -23.44
CA SER A 340 -6.90 -11.27 -23.80
C SER A 340 -7.18 -12.37 -22.76
N GLY A 341 -6.87 -13.63 -23.07
CA GLY A 341 -7.00 -14.75 -22.14
C GLY A 341 -8.05 -15.76 -22.55
N GLU A 342 -8.89 -16.22 -21.60
CA GLU A 342 -9.87 -17.29 -21.84
C GLU A 342 -11.16 -17.09 -21.03
N ALA A 343 -12.31 -17.22 -21.68
CA ALA A 343 -13.62 -17.25 -21.02
C ALA A 343 -14.48 -18.43 -21.51
N ALA A 344 -15.12 -19.16 -20.61
CA ALA A 344 -16.06 -20.21 -21.05
C ALA A 344 -17.35 -19.61 -21.63
N SER A 345 -17.86 -18.54 -21.02
CA SER A 345 -19.01 -17.79 -21.53
C SER A 345 -18.80 -16.28 -21.42
N ALA A 346 -19.30 -15.53 -22.39
CA ALA A 346 -19.28 -14.07 -22.36
C ALA A 346 -20.64 -13.46 -22.76
N VAL A 347 -21.04 -12.41 -22.07
CA VAL A 347 -22.09 -11.47 -22.48
C VAL A 347 -21.41 -10.12 -22.71
N VAL A 348 -21.50 -9.57 -23.91
CA VAL A 348 -20.78 -8.37 -24.32
C VAL A 348 -21.76 -7.36 -24.89
N ASP A 349 -21.92 -6.22 -24.24
CA ASP A 349 -22.66 -5.07 -24.75
C ASP A 349 -21.68 -3.95 -25.09
N THR A 350 -21.80 -3.40 -26.29
CA THR A 350 -20.95 -2.33 -26.81
C THR A 350 -21.80 -1.28 -27.49
N SER A 351 -21.77 -0.04 -27.00
CA SER A 351 -22.61 1.04 -27.54
C SER A 351 -21.88 2.38 -27.60
N SER A 352 -22.52 3.36 -28.24
CA SER A 352 -22.13 4.78 -28.20
C SER A 352 -20.65 5.03 -28.54
N GLY A 353 -20.19 4.46 -29.65
CA GLY A 353 -18.83 4.63 -30.15
C GLY A 353 -17.73 3.93 -29.36
N ALA A 354 -18.07 3.05 -28.41
CA ALA A 354 -17.06 2.23 -27.73
C ALA A 354 -16.34 1.27 -28.69
N SER A 355 -15.07 0.99 -28.40
CA SER A 355 -14.23 0.09 -29.17
C SER A 355 -13.72 -1.04 -28.27
N CYS A 356 -14.15 -2.26 -28.53
CA CYS A 356 -13.74 -3.45 -27.80
C CYS A 356 -12.99 -4.42 -28.71
N LYS A 357 -11.72 -4.70 -28.37
CA LYS A 357 -10.87 -5.69 -29.04
C LYS A 357 -10.66 -6.87 -28.10
N ALA A 358 -11.30 -7.98 -28.43
CA ALA A 358 -11.20 -9.25 -27.72
C ALA A 358 -10.78 -10.38 -28.68
N ASP A 359 -9.94 -10.06 -29.67
CA ASP A 359 -9.40 -11.01 -30.66
C ASP A 359 -8.44 -12.04 -30.05
N ASP A 360 -7.85 -11.68 -28.91
CA ASP A 360 -6.90 -12.50 -28.15
C ASP A 360 -7.54 -13.11 -26.88
N LEU A 361 -8.85 -12.89 -26.68
CA LEU A 361 -9.64 -13.51 -25.63
C LEU A 361 -10.41 -14.68 -26.24
N LYS A 362 -10.00 -15.91 -25.93
CA LYS A 362 -10.69 -17.11 -26.44
C LYS A 362 -11.99 -17.34 -25.67
N ILE A 363 -13.13 -17.22 -26.34
CA ILE A 363 -14.45 -17.40 -25.73
C ILE A 363 -15.11 -18.66 -26.30
N ALA A 364 -15.60 -19.58 -25.46
CA ALA A 364 -16.30 -20.74 -25.98
C ALA A 364 -17.71 -20.38 -26.48
N THR A 365 -18.54 -19.78 -25.63
CA THR A 365 -19.89 -19.30 -26.01
C THR A 365 -20.06 -17.81 -25.73
N ALA A 366 -20.57 -17.04 -26.68
CA ALA A 366 -20.75 -15.60 -26.54
C ALA A 366 -22.18 -15.15 -26.92
N VAL A 367 -22.70 -14.18 -26.17
CA VAL A 367 -23.85 -13.35 -26.55
C VAL A 367 -23.34 -11.92 -26.67
N ALA A 368 -23.46 -11.31 -27.85
CA ALA A 368 -22.93 -9.98 -28.12
C ALA A 368 -24.01 -9.05 -28.66
N GLU A 369 -24.01 -7.82 -28.18
CA GLU A 369 -24.80 -6.70 -28.71
C GLU A 369 -23.86 -5.54 -29.05
N SER A 370 -24.02 -4.98 -30.24
CA SER A 370 -23.23 -3.83 -30.68
C SER A 370 -24.12 -2.81 -31.40
N THR A 371 -24.18 -1.60 -30.86
CA THR A 371 -25.08 -0.54 -31.33
C THR A 371 -24.39 0.83 -31.38
N SER A 372 -25.07 1.81 -31.98
CA SER A 372 -24.70 3.24 -31.93
C SER A 372 -23.23 3.52 -32.28
N GLY A 373 -22.77 2.99 -33.42
CA GLY A 373 -21.42 3.23 -33.95
C GLY A 373 -20.29 2.53 -33.20
N ALA A 374 -20.58 1.58 -32.31
CA ALA A 374 -19.56 0.81 -31.61
C ALA A 374 -18.78 -0.14 -32.55
N SER A 375 -17.56 -0.49 -32.16
CA SER A 375 -16.71 -1.46 -32.84
C SER A 375 -16.34 -2.60 -31.90
N LEU A 376 -16.69 -3.83 -32.26
CA LEU A 376 -16.41 -5.02 -31.46
C LEU A 376 -15.63 -6.05 -32.30
N SER A 377 -14.60 -6.63 -31.71
CA SER A 377 -13.83 -7.73 -32.29
C SER A 377 -13.75 -8.87 -31.28
N LEU A 378 -14.11 -10.10 -31.67
CA LEU A 378 -14.26 -11.25 -30.78
C LEU A 378 -13.57 -12.49 -31.37
N LEU A 379 -12.97 -13.33 -30.52
CA LEU A 379 -12.57 -14.70 -30.86
C LEU A 379 -13.50 -15.70 -30.17
N VAL A 380 -14.35 -16.40 -30.94
CA VAL A 380 -15.33 -17.36 -30.40
C VAL A 380 -15.15 -18.74 -31.04
N THR A 381 -15.22 -19.81 -30.25
CA THR A 381 -14.97 -21.18 -30.74
C THR A 381 -16.21 -22.03 -30.95
N ASP A 382 -17.23 -21.94 -30.11
CA ASP A 382 -18.33 -22.92 -30.11
C ASP A 382 -19.64 -22.29 -30.60
N LYS A 383 -20.16 -21.27 -29.91
CA LYS A 383 -21.45 -20.64 -30.23
C LYS A 383 -21.41 -19.13 -30.06
N LEU A 384 -21.94 -18.40 -31.04
CA LEU A 384 -22.11 -16.95 -30.99
C LEU A 384 -23.56 -16.58 -31.31
N LYS A 385 -24.20 -15.87 -30.39
CA LYS A 385 -25.41 -15.07 -30.69
C LYS A 385 -25.04 -13.60 -30.77
N VAL A 386 -25.32 -12.92 -31.87
CA VAL A 386 -24.90 -11.52 -32.06
C VAL A 386 -26.02 -10.64 -32.63
N ASN A 387 -26.25 -9.49 -32.01
CA ASN A 387 -27.12 -8.43 -32.49
C ASN A 387 -26.28 -7.20 -32.88
N VAL A 388 -26.43 -6.71 -34.10
CA VAL A 388 -25.69 -5.53 -34.60
C VAL A 388 -26.64 -4.53 -35.24
N SER A 389 -26.63 -3.27 -34.82
CA SER A 389 -27.48 -2.21 -35.39
C SER A 389 -26.83 -0.83 -35.31
N SER A 390 -27.49 0.19 -35.87
CA SER A 390 -27.18 1.61 -35.64
C SER A 390 -25.73 1.99 -35.91
N GLY A 391 -25.20 1.57 -37.06
CA GLY A 391 -23.85 1.91 -37.51
C GLY A 391 -22.72 1.12 -36.83
N ALA A 392 -23.04 0.16 -35.94
CA ALA A 392 -22.03 -0.64 -35.27
C ALA A 392 -21.37 -1.68 -36.18
N SER A 393 -20.14 -2.07 -35.85
CA SER A 393 -19.34 -3.02 -36.62
C SER A 393 -18.79 -4.13 -35.72
N VAL A 394 -19.08 -5.37 -36.06
CA VAL A 394 -18.59 -6.56 -35.36
C VAL A 394 -17.71 -7.40 -36.27
N LYS A 395 -16.53 -7.75 -35.78
CA LYS A 395 -15.59 -8.69 -36.39
C LYS A 395 -15.51 -9.96 -35.55
N LEU A 396 -15.64 -11.10 -36.21
CA LEU A 396 -15.55 -12.41 -35.57
C LEU A 396 -14.35 -13.18 -36.07
N LYS A 397 -13.48 -13.61 -35.17
CA LYS A 397 -12.43 -14.60 -35.41
C LYS A 397 -12.87 -15.96 -34.85
N GLY A 398 -12.42 -17.04 -35.48
CA GLY A 398 -12.81 -18.41 -35.13
C GLY A 398 -13.95 -18.93 -36.01
N ASN A 399 -14.47 -20.11 -35.69
CA ASN A 399 -15.49 -20.80 -36.48
C ASN A 399 -16.61 -21.42 -35.61
N PRO A 400 -17.36 -20.60 -34.86
CA PRO A 400 -18.47 -21.07 -34.03
C PRO A 400 -19.75 -21.30 -34.86
N GLU A 401 -20.75 -21.94 -34.25
CA GLU A 401 -22.15 -21.85 -34.68
C GLU A 401 -22.67 -20.42 -34.45
N VAL A 402 -23.11 -19.73 -35.51
CA VAL A 402 -23.49 -18.30 -35.45
C VAL A 402 -25.00 -18.11 -35.63
N ASP A 403 -25.64 -17.46 -34.65
CA ASP A 403 -26.98 -16.87 -34.73
C ASP A 403 -26.83 -15.33 -34.76
N ALA A 404 -26.89 -14.75 -35.96
CA ALA A 404 -26.64 -13.32 -36.17
C ALA A 404 -27.88 -12.57 -36.63
N LYS A 405 -28.23 -11.49 -35.92
CA LYS A 405 -29.25 -10.52 -36.30
C LYS A 405 -28.58 -9.16 -36.58
N VAL A 406 -28.50 -8.81 -37.85
CA VAL A 406 -27.82 -7.58 -38.31
C VAL A 406 -28.84 -6.64 -38.96
N ASP A 407 -29.09 -5.50 -38.34
CA ASP A 407 -29.90 -4.44 -38.93
C ASP A 407 -29.06 -3.60 -39.89
N LYS A 408 -29.12 -3.97 -41.17
CA LYS A 408 -28.41 -3.27 -42.25
C LYS A 408 -29.06 -1.92 -42.59
N VAL A 409 -30.33 -1.70 -42.26
CA VAL A 409 -31.03 -0.44 -42.55
C VAL A 409 -30.48 0.67 -41.68
N SER A 410 -30.23 0.37 -40.41
CA SER A 410 -29.56 1.30 -39.49
C SER A 410 -28.03 1.29 -39.61
N GLY A 411 -27.46 0.58 -40.59
CA GLY A 411 -26.02 0.62 -40.91
C GLY A 411 -25.14 -0.38 -40.16
N GLY A 412 -25.71 -1.41 -39.52
CA GLY A 412 -24.93 -2.45 -38.84
C GLY A 412 -24.09 -3.30 -39.81
N SER A 413 -22.89 -3.71 -39.37
CA SER A 413 -21.96 -4.54 -40.14
C SER A 413 -21.44 -5.71 -39.30
N PHE A 414 -21.52 -6.93 -39.83
CA PHE A 414 -20.93 -8.12 -39.24
C PHE A 414 -20.02 -8.83 -40.25
N ARG A 415 -18.79 -9.16 -39.85
CA ARG A 415 -17.81 -9.84 -40.72
C ARG A 415 -17.03 -10.89 -39.96
N GLN A 416 -16.93 -12.09 -40.53
CA GLN A 416 -16.00 -13.11 -40.05
C GLN A 416 -14.63 -12.90 -40.69
N ILE A 417 -13.57 -12.97 -39.89
CA ILE A 417 -12.16 -12.81 -40.27
C ILE A 417 -11.40 -14.09 -39.93
N LYS A 418 -10.29 -14.32 -40.65
CA LYS A 418 -9.48 -15.54 -40.53
C LYS A 418 -8.70 -15.62 -39.22
#